data_AF-K2EN88-F1
#
_entry.id   AF-K2EN88-F1
#
_cell.length_a   1.000
_cell.length_b   1.000
_cell.length_c   1.000
_cell.angle_alpha   90.00
_cell.angle_beta   90.00
_cell.angle_gamma   90.00
#
_symmetry.space_group_name_H-M   'P 1'
#
loop_
_entity.id
_entity.type
_entity.pdbx_description
1 polymer ?
#
loop_
_entity_poly.entity_id
_entity_poly.type
_entity_poly.pdbx_seq_one_letter_code
_entity_poly.pdbx_strand_id
1 'polypeptide(L)'
;MTKKKFSFAIIIFVAGIALAVFISSNAIREAYRSQSIEEEVEKLKQEAQRVQNENKELSERIAYFQTADFQEKVAKEKLNLQKPDENVVVVKSAVKKEEAGSTQQVSVETVVDPTPNYRKWWNIFFKY
;
A
#
# COMPACT_ATOMS: atom_id res chain seq x y z
N MET A 1 -70.01 29.97 -39.37
CA MET A 1 -68.81 30.71 -38.89
C MET A 1 -68.08 30.08 -37.70
N THR A 2 -68.75 29.32 -36.82
CA THR A 2 -68.18 28.77 -35.57
C THR A 2 -67.12 27.68 -35.77
N LYS A 3 -67.28 26.78 -36.76
CA LYS A 3 -66.31 25.71 -37.06
C LYS A 3 -64.91 26.22 -37.43
N LYS A 4 -64.81 27.34 -38.17
CA LYS A 4 -63.52 27.97 -38.51
C LYS A 4 -62.81 28.56 -37.28
N LYS A 5 -63.54 29.17 -36.36
CA LYS A 5 -63.00 29.72 -35.11
C LYS A 5 -62.49 28.61 -34.17
N PHE A 6 -63.22 27.49 -34.11
CA PHE A 6 -62.80 26.32 -33.33
C PHE A 6 -61.52 25.66 -33.89
N SER A 7 -61.42 25.51 -35.22
CA SER A 7 -60.22 24.99 -35.86
C SER A 7 -59.00 25.91 -35.66
N PHE A 8 -59.20 27.24 -35.68
CA PHE A 8 -58.14 28.20 -35.39
C PHE A 8 -57.65 28.14 -33.93
N ALA A 9 -58.57 27.99 -32.97
CA ALA A 9 -58.21 27.81 -31.56
C ALA A 9 -57.40 26.54 -31.31
N ILE A 10 -57.75 25.43 -31.99
CA ILE A 10 -56.98 24.18 -31.93
C ILE A 10 -55.56 24.37 -32.49
N ILE A 11 -55.41 25.08 -33.62
CA ILE A 11 -54.09 25.33 -34.23
C ILE A 11 -53.21 26.14 -33.26
N ILE A 12 -53.75 27.19 -32.63
CA ILE A 12 -53.00 27.98 -31.63
C ILE A 12 -52.62 27.12 -30.43
N PHE A 13 -53.52 26.26 -29.95
CA PHE A 13 -53.24 25.38 -28.83
C PHE A 13 -52.12 24.37 -29.14
N VAL A 14 -52.16 23.74 -30.31
CA VAL A 14 -51.10 22.83 -30.78
C VAL A 14 -49.77 23.56 -30.95
N ALA A 15 -49.78 24.78 -31.51
CA ALA A 15 -48.58 25.60 -31.62
C ALA A 15 -47.99 25.98 -30.25
N GLY A 16 -48.85 26.27 -29.26
CA GLY A 16 -48.44 26.52 -27.88
C GLY A 16 -47.78 25.29 -27.23
N ILE A 17 -48.35 24.10 -27.43
CA ILE A 17 -47.74 22.84 -26.97
C ILE A 17 -46.40 22.60 -27.65
N ALA A 18 -46.30 22.80 -28.96
CA ALA A 18 -45.05 22.62 -29.71
C ALA A 18 -43.94 23.55 -29.20
N LEU A 19 -44.27 24.82 -28.93
CA LEU A 19 -43.34 25.77 -28.31
C LEU A 19 -42.93 25.35 -26.90
N ALA A 20 -43.88 24.91 -26.08
CA ALA A 20 -43.59 24.44 -24.72
C ALA A 20 -42.66 23.22 -24.72
N VAL A 21 -42.88 22.26 -25.63
CA VAL A 21 -42.01 21.08 -25.81
C VAL A 21 -40.62 21.48 -26.31
N PHE A 22 -40.55 22.42 -27.24
CA PHE A 22 -39.26 22.91 -27.75
C PHE A 22 -38.43 23.55 -26.64
N ILE A 23 -39.02 24.43 -25.84
CA ILE A 23 -38.34 25.09 -24.72
C ILE A 23 -37.95 24.07 -23.63
N SER A 24 -38.86 23.16 -23.28
CA SER A 24 -38.59 22.16 -22.24
C SER A 24 -37.51 21.16 -22.64
N SER A 25 -37.42 20.77 -23.92
CA SER A 25 -36.37 19.87 -24.39
C SER A 25 -34.95 20.42 -24.18
N ASN A 26 -34.78 21.74 -24.37
CA ASN A 26 -33.49 22.39 -24.17
C ASN A 26 -33.13 22.46 -22.69
N ALA A 27 -34.11 22.78 -21.83
CA ALA A 27 -33.92 22.81 -20.38
C ALA A 27 -33.58 21.41 -19.81
N ILE A 28 -34.26 20.37 -20.29
CA ILE A 28 -34.00 18.98 -19.86
C ILE A 28 -32.58 18.56 -20.26
N ARG A 29 -32.15 18.84 -21.50
CA ARG A 29 -30.81 18.50 -21.97
C ARG A 29 -29.72 19.21 -21.16
N GLU A 30 -29.92 20.48 -20.86
CA GLU A 30 -28.96 21.25 -20.06
C GLU A 30 -28.89 20.75 -18.62
N ALA A 31 -30.02 20.39 -18.02
CA ALA A 31 -30.06 19.81 -16.67
C ALA A 31 -29.26 18.49 -16.59
N TYR A 32 -29.45 17.58 -17.55
CA TYR A 32 -28.67 16.34 -17.61
C TYR A 32 -27.17 16.60 -17.82
N ARG A 33 -26.83 17.56 -18.69
CA ARG A 33 -25.43 17.93 -18.93
C ARG A 33 -24.79 18.50 -17.68
N SER A 34 -25.46 19.42 -17.00
CA SER A 34 -24.98 20.02 -15.75
C SER A 34 -24.71 18.97 -14.68
N GLN A 35 -25.61 17.98 -14.55
CA GLN A 35 -25.42 16.90 -13.59
C GLN A 35 -24.16 16.06 -13.91
N SER A 36 -23.98 15.67 -15.18
CA SER A 36 -22.79 14.89 -15.58
C SER A 36 -21.48 15.66 -15.36
N ILE A 37 -21.48 16.98 -15.58
CA ILE A 37 -20.32 17.83 -15.34
C ILE A 37 -20.01 17.91 -13.84
N GLU A 38 -21.03 18.09 -13.00
CA GLU A 38 -20.83 18.15 -11.55
C GLU A 38 -20.28 16.82 -10.99
N GLU A 39 -20.79 15.69 -11.48
CA GLU A 39 -20.27 14.36 -11.13
C GLU A 39 -18.80 14.19 -11.55
N GLU A 40 -18.44 14.65 -12.73
CA GLU A 40 -17.05 14.60 -13.21
C GLU A 40 -16.12 15.52 -12.42
N VAL A 41 -16.59 16.73 -12.08
CA VAL A 41 -15.87 17.68 -11.21
C VAL A 41 -15.63 17.07 -9.83
N GLU A 42 -16.66 16.45 -9.23
CA GLU A 42 -16.55 15.83 -7.92
C GLU A 42 -15.57 14.65 -7.94
N LYS A 43 -15.64 13.80 -8.98
CA LYS A 43 -14.68 12.71 -9.18
C LYS A 43 -13.25 13.23 -9.30
N LEU A 44 -13.03 14.29 -10.08
CA LEU A 44 -11.70 14.89 -10.25
C LEU A 44 -11.17 15.52 -8.95
N LYS A 45 -12.04 16.15 -8.15
CA LYS A 45 -11.68 16.67 -6.82
C LYS A 45 -11.25 15.55 -5.87
N GLN A 46 -12.00 14.45 -5.84
CA GLN A 46 -11.67 13.30 -5.00
C GLN A 46 -10.32 12.68 -5.41
N GLU A 47 -10.09 12.56 -6.71
CA GLU A 47 -8.82 12.04 -7.24
C GLU A 47 -7.64 12.96 -6.90
N ALA A 48 -7.82 14.28 -7.03
CA ALA A 48 -6.79 15.24 -6.64
C ALA A 48 -6.47 15.15 -5.14
N GLN A 49 -7.49 15.02 -4.29
CA GLN A 49 -7.31 14.85 -2.84
C GLN A 49 -6.58 13.54 -2.51
N ARG A 50 -6.93 12.44 -3.19
CA ARG A 50 -6.25 11.14 -3.04
C ARG A 50 -4.76 11.27 -3.36
N VAL A 51 -4.44 11.81 -4.54
CA VAL A 51 -3.04 11.99 -4.97
C VAL A 51 -2.26 12.91 -4.03
N GLN A 52 -2.88 13.97 -3.53
CA GLN A 52 -2.24 14.87 -2.56
C GLN A 52 -1.92 14.15 -1.24
N ASN A 53 -2.85 13.34 -0.74
CA ASN A 53 -2.64 12.55 0.47
C ASN A 53 -1.53 11.51 0.29
N GLU A 54 -1.51 10.82 -0.86
CA GLU A 54 -0.46 9.85 -1.19
C GLU A 54 0.92 10.53 -1.28
N ASN A 55 0.99 11.71 -1.90
CA ASN A 55 2.22 12.47 -1.97
C ASN A 55 2.74 12.86 -0.57
N LYS A 56 1.84 13.28 0.31
CA LYS A 56 2.18 13.61 1.71
C LYS A 56 2.70 12.38 2.45
N GLU A 57 2.01 11.25 2.35
CA GLU A 57 2.44 9.99 3.00
C GLU A 57 3.80 9.53 2.50
N LEU A 58 4.03 9.56 1.18
CA LEU A 58 5.32 9.22 0.59
C LEU A 58 6.42 10.16 1.07
N SER A 59 6.14 11.46 1.17
CA SER A 59 7.10 12.44 1.69
C SER A 59 7.47 12.18 3.15
N GLU A 60 6.48 11.84 3.99
CA GLU A 60 6.71 11.47 5.39
C GLU A 60 7.55 10.18 5.52
N ARG A 61 7.28 9.17 4.68
CA ARG A 61 8.07 7.94 4.62
C ARG A 61 9.51 8.21 4.20
N ILE A 62 9.72 9.04 3.18
CA ILE A 62 11.06 9.45 2.73
C ILE A 62 11.80 10.16 3.87
N ALA A 63 11.15 11.10 4.55
CA ALA A 63 11.75 11.80 5.69
C ALA A 63 12.15 10.84 6.81
N TYR A 64 11.30 9.86 7.13
CA TYR A 64 11.62 8.82 8.11
C TYR A 64 12.82 7.96 7.68
N PHE A 65 12.88 7.53 6.42
CA PHE A 65 14.02 6.74 5.92
C PHE A 65 15.35 7.51 5.88
N GLN A 66 15.28 8.83 5.77
CA GLN A 66 16.46 9.70 5.83
C GLN A 66 16.96 9.90 7.26
N THR A 67 16.21 9.54 8.30
CA THR A 67 16.67 9.67 9.69
C THR A 67 17.90 8.80 9.96
N ALA A 68 18.79 9.29 10.81
CA ALA A 68 19.97 8.56 11.24
C ALA A 68 19.60 7.25 11.96
N ASP A 69 18.54 7.28 12.78
CA ASP A 69 18.04 6.10 13.51
C ASP A 69 17.61 4.98 12.56
N PHE A 70 16.88 5.31 11.49
CA PHE A 70 16.48 4.32 10.49
C PHE A 70 17.69 3.77 9.74
N GLN A 71 18.61 4.63 9.30
CA GLN A 71 19.82 4.20 8.61
C GLN A 71 20.68 3.29 9.49
N GLU A 72 20.85 3.63 10.77
CA GLU A 72 21.59 2.83 11.74
C GLU A 72 20.91 1.49 11.99
N LYS A 73 19.59 1.47 12.16
CA LYS A 73 18.82 0.23 12.30
C LYS A 73 19.02 -0.69 11.10
N VAL A 74 18.92 -0.17 9.88
CA VAL A 74 19.11 -0.96 8.66
C VAL A 74 20.57 -1.44 8.53
N ALA A 75 21.55 -0.58 8.84
CA ALA A 75 22.97 -0.96 8.84
C ALA A 75 23.26 -2.10 9.83
N LYS A 76 22.69 -2.05 11.03
CA LYS A 76 22.81 -3.12 12.04
C LYS A 76 22.11 -4.40 11.59
N GLU A 77 20.85 -4.32 11.17
CA GLU A 77 20.03 -5.49 10.83
C GLU A 77 20.45 -6.20 9.52
N LYS A 78 20.83 -5.41 8.50
CA LYS A 78 21.09 -5.96 7.15
C LYS A 78 22.57 -6.16 6.88
N LEU A 79 23.42 -5.30 7.43
CA LEU A 79 24.85 -5.29 7.14
C LEU A 79 25.69 -5.77 8.34
N ASN A 80 25.07 -6.05 9.49
CA ASN A 80 25.75 -6.37 10.75
C ASN A 80 26.83 -5.34 11.11
N LEU A 81 26.65 -4.09 10.67
CA LEU A 81 27.59 -3.01 10.93
C LEU A 81 27.46 -2.55 12.39
N GLN A 82 28.61 -2.34 13.01
CA GLN A 82 28.73 -1.90 14.40
C GLN A 82 29.56 -0.62 14.43
N LYS A 83 29.21 0.32 15.32
CA LYS A 83 30.06 1.48 15.53
C LYS A 83 31.34 1.06 16.27
N PRO A 84 32.48 1.76 16.07
CA PRO A 84 33.75 1.39 16.69
C PRO A 84 33.72 1.34 18.23
N ASP A 85 32.78 2.04 18.84
CA ASP A 85 32.56 2.16 20.29
C ASP A 85 31.47 1.22 20.84
N GLU A 86 30.90 0.34 20.01
CA GLU A 86 29.81 -0.57 20.38
C GLU A 86 30.32 -2.00 20.68
N ASN A 87 29.88 -2.60 21.81
CA ASN A 87 30.25 -3.98 22.20
C ASN A 87 29.02 -4.91 22.10
N VAL A 88 29.09 -5.92 21.23
CA VAL A 88 28.01 -6.91 21.06
C VAL A 88 28.23 -8.10 21.99
N VAL A 89 27.24 -8.38 22.85
CA VAL A 89 27.25 -9.54 23.75
C VAL A 89 26.33 -10.63 23.18
N VAL A 90 26.91 -11.77 22.80
CA VAL A 90 26.13 -12.96 22.41
C VAL A 90 25.76 -13.73 23.67
N VAL A 91 24.49 -13.64 24.09
CA VAL A 91 23.97 -14.45 25.19
C VAL A 91 23.79 -15.88 24.69
N LYS A 92 24.73 -16.76 25.00
CA LYS A 92 24.52 -18.21 24.89
C LYS A 92 23.62 -18.61 26.05
N SER A 93 22.37 -18.96 25.76
CA SER A 93 21.48 -19.59 26.74
C SER A 93 22.20 -20.82 27.29
N ALA A 94 22.63 -20.74 28.55
CA ALA A 94 23.32 -21.82 29.22
C ALA A 94 22.37 -23.01 29.33
N VAL A 95 22.59 -24.02 28.49
CA VAL A 95 22.24 -25.38 28.87
C VAL A 95 23.02 -25.65 30.16
N LYS A 96 22.26 -25.97 31.22
CA LYS A 96 22.68 -26.12 32.62
C LYS A 96 24.16 -26.52 32.77
N LYS A 97 24.89 -25.66 33.46
CA LYS A 97 26.21 -25.93 34.00
C LYS A 97 26.00 -26.63 35.35
N GLU A 98 26.22 -27.94 35.41
CA GLU A 98 26.51 -28.61 36.67
C GLU A 98 27.99 -28.41 36.99
N GLU A 99 28.26 -27.87 38.18
CA GLU A 99 29.57 -27.81 38.82
C GLU A 99 29.93 -29.24 39.29
N ALA A 100 31.17 -29.73 39.40
CA ALA A 100 32.43 -29.09 39.73
C ALA A 100 33.61 -30.03 39.41
N GLY A 101 34.81 -29.45 39.27
CA GLY A 101 36.07 -30.13 39.58
C GLY A 101 36.87 -30.68 38.41
N SER A 102 37.76 -29.85 37.86
CA SER A 102 39.19 -30.15 37.65
C SER A 102 39.75 -29.24 36.56
N THR A 103 40.85 -28.57 36.89
CA THR A 103 41.72 -27.88 35.94
C THR A 103 42.20 -28.87 34.89
N GLN A 104 41.59 -28.86 33.70
CA GLN A 104 42.14 -29.54 32.53
C GLN A 104 42.17 -28.58 31.36
N GLN A 105 43.39 -28.24 30.94
CA GLN A 105 43.67 -27.73 29.61
C GLN A 105 43.03 -28.67 28.60
N VAL A 106 42.03 -28.19 27.87
CA VAL A 106 41.45 -28.95 26.77
C VAL A 106 42.42 -28.84 25.59
N SER A 107 43.35 -29.79 25.50
CA SER A 107 43.96 -30.16 24.24
C SER A 107 42.84 -30.60 23.30
N VAL A 108 42.59 -29.83 22.24
CA VAL A 108 41.67 -30.22 21.17
C VAL A 108 42.35 -31.36 20.41
N GLU A 109 42.07 -32.60 20.81
CA GLU A 109 42.24 -33.73 19.90
C GLU A 109 41.22 -33.56 18.78
N THR A 110 41.69 -33.16 17.61
CA THR A 110 40.93 -33.25 16.36
C THR A 110 40.64 -34.71 16.08
N VAL A 111 39.50 -35.20 16.56
CA VAL A 111 38.88 -36.42 16.03
C VAL A 111 38.43 -36.08 14.62
N VAL A 112 39.27 -36.39 13.63
CA VAL A 112 38.94 -36.30 12.21
C VAL A 112 37.93 -37.40 11.92
N ASP A 113 36.65 -37.08 12.05
CA ASP A 113 35.58 -37.93 11.53
C ASP A 113 35.71 -37.97 9.98
N PRO A 114 36.05 -39.13 9.38
CA PRO A 114 36.31 -39.25 7.95
C PRO A 114 35.04 -39.17 7.09
N THR A 115 33.88 -38.91 7.69
CA THR A 115 32.61 -38.83 6.96
C THR A 115 32.57 -37.59 6.07
N PRO A 116 32.39 -37.76 4.74
CA PRO A 116 32.26 -36.62 3.82
C PRO A 116 31.04 -35.74 4.14
N ASN A 117 31.17 -34.43 3.91
CA ASN A 117 30.15 -33.45 4.27
C ASN A 117 28.76 -33.76 3.67
N TYR A 118 28.69 -34.28 2.44
CA TYR A 118 27.41 -34.61 1.81
C TYR A 118 26.63 -35.71 2.56
N ARG A 119 27.33 -36.68 3.18
CA ARG A 119 26.70 -37.73 3.99
C ARG A 119 26.16 -37.19 5.31
N LYS A 120 26.82 -36.19 5.89
CA LYS A 120 26.36 -35.52 7.12
C LYS A 120 25.04 -34.80 6.87
N TRP A 121 24.94 -34.05 5.77
CA TRP A 121 23.71 -33.38 5.37
C TRP A 121 22.59 -34.38 5.05
N TRP A 122 22.91 -35.46 4.33
CA TRP A 122 21.90 -36.48 4.02
C TRP A 122 21.29 -37.11 5.28
N ASN A 123 22.11 -37.40 6.30
CA ASN A 123 21.61 -37.95 7.57
C ASN A 123 20.71 -36.95 8.32
N ILE A 124 21.01 -35.65 8.28
CA ILE A 124 20.17 -34.62 8.90
C ILE A 124 18.79 -34.55 8.23
N PHE A 125 18.74 -34.64 6.90
CA PHE A 125 17.50 -34.40 6.16
C PHE A 125 16.64 -35.65 5.91
N PHE A 126 17.24 -36.84 5.90
CA PHE A 126 16.56 -38.06 5.42
C PHE A 126 16.67 -39.26 6.35
N LYS A 127 17.32 -39.13 7.50
CA LYS A 127 17.41 -40.21 8.48
C LYS A 127 16.63 -39.83 9.75
N TYR A 128 15.35 -40.21 9.76
CA TYR A 128 14.48 -40.28 10.92
C TYR A 128 14.09 -41.73 11.17
#